data_AF-Q22207-F1
#
_entry.id   AF-Q22207-F1
#
_cell.length_a   1.000
_cell.length_b   1.000
_cell.length_c   1.000
_cell.angle_alpha   90.00
_cell.angle_beta   90.00
_cell.angle_gamma   90.00
#
_symmetry.space_group_name_H-M   'P 1'
#
loop_
_entity.id
_entity.type
_entity.pdbx_description
1 polymer ?
#
loop_
_entity_poly.entity_id
_entity_poly.type
_entity_poly.pdbx_seq_one_letter_code
_entity_poly.pdbx_strand_id
1 'polypeptide(L)'
;MRLSIQTILSIIIVTLSSGINSSKCRDGVHNVITVDSYGNETLPVEIRNIRIHVYDHDMKPSCYKRKVNVVMPGWFVIKSGEVDTSRDFDVVKDGAVSVSVALDGDHICLNGHSDMFIVPESLCNFEMSSFFPVDICKTLQQKGLHTLKELETKNAFNATLELPASPSFLGISLLDVMKGNYRIKISIASEGKKIVEFALPTGYTDLKMGLNEKDDED
;
A
#
# COMPACT_ATOMS: atom_id res chain seq x y z
N MET A 1 25.43 -63.10 33.77
CA MET A 1 26.36 -61.95 33.83
C MET A 1 26.85 -61.66 32.42
N ARG A 2 26.23 -60.69 31.73
CA ARG A 2 26.76 -59.92 30.58
C ARG A 2 25.66 -58.95 30.17
N LEU A 3 25.65 -57.82 30.86
CA LEU A 3 24.83 -56.66 30.53
C LEU A 3 25.22 -56.23 29.11
N SER A 4 24.25 -56.27 28.21
CA SER A 4 24.36 -55.89 26.81
C SER A 4 24.54 -54.38 26.68
N ILE A 5 25.73 -53.98 26.25
CA ILE A 5 26.01 -52.88 25.30
C ILE A 5 25.17 -51.62 25.57
N GLN A 6 25.56 -50.92 26.64
CA GLN A 6 25.36 -49.48 26.86
C GLN A 6 26.17 -48.62 25.87
N THR A 7 26.47 -49.14 24.68
CA THR A 7 27.49 -48.63 23.73
C THR A 7 27.03 -48.79 22.28
N ILE A 8 25.74 -48.53 22.04
CA ILE A 8 25.26 -47.98 20.77
C ILE A 8 24.51 -46.68 21.14
N LEU A 9 25.22 -45.61 21.49
CA LEU A 9 25.62 -44.65 20.46
C LEU A 9 24.30 -44.05 19.88
N SER A 10 23.53 -43.24 20.61
CA SER A 10 23.78 -41.80 20.87
C SER A 10 24.24 -41.00 19.64
N ILE A 11 24.13 -41.59 18.46
CA ILE A 11 24.42 -41.04 17.15
C ILE A 11 23.11 -40.52 16.57
N ILE A 12 23.06 -39.20 16.41
CA ILE A 12 22.21 -38.50 15.45
C ILE A 12 20.71 -38.50 15.80
N ILE A 13 20.39 -38.03 17.01
CA ILE A 13 19.30 -37.04 17.14
C ILE A 13 19.99 -35.71 17.46
N VAL A 14 20.86 -35.27 16.54
CA VAL A 14 21.13 -33.84 16.41
C VAL A 14 19.90 -33.29 15.74
N THR A 15 19.02 -32.79 16.59
CA THR A 15 18.11 -31.68 16.37
C THR A 15 18.67 -30.65 15.38
N LEU A 16 18.65 -30.97 14.09
CA LEU A 16 18.40 -29.99 13.04
C LEU A 16 16.90 -29.98 12.79
N SER A 17 16.15 -29.56 13.81
CA SER A 17 15.11 -28.59 13.53
C SER A 17 15.84 -27.36 12.97
N SER A 18 16.12 -27.41 11.66
CA SER A 18 16.26 -26.22 10.84
C SER A 18 14.93 -25.49 11.02
N GLY A 19 14.84 -24.73 12.11
CA GLY A 19 13.85 -23.71 12.26
C GLY A 19 14.01 -22.90 10.99
N ILE A 20 13.01 -22.99 10.12
CA ILE A 20 12.83 -22.06 9.03
C ILE A 20 12.90 -20.72 9.75
N ASN A 21 14.06 -20.08 9.69
CA ASN A 21 14.22 -18.70 10.05
C ASN A 21 13.49 -17.97 8.93
N SER A 22 12.15 -18.05 8.95
CA SER A 22 11.26 -17.06 8.38
C SER A 22 11.81 -15.77 8.94
N SER A 23 12.56 -15.07 8.09
CA SER A 23 13.39 -13.99 8.53
C SER A 23 12.45 -12.90 9.00
N LYS A 24 12.33 -12.76 10.33
CA LYS A 24 11.25 -12.02 10.95
C LYS A 24 11.05 -10.66 10.29
N CYS A 25 9.79 -10.36 9.97
CA CYS A 25 9.40 -9.04 9.52
C CYS A 25 9.84 -7.99 10.56
N ARG A 26 10.54 -6.94 10.12
CA ARG A 26 11.03 -5.88 11.00
C ARG A 26 10.21 -4.64 10.74
N ASP A 27 9.55 -4.17 11.79
CA ASP A 27 8.75 -2.95 11.73
C ASP A 27 9.61 -1.74 11.37
N GLY A 28 9.07 -0.87 10.52
CA GLY A 28 9.75 0.30 9.97
C GLY A 28 10.90 0.00 9.01
N VAL A 29 11.14 -1.27 8.67
CA VAL A 29 12.19 -1.69 7.73
C VAL A 29 11.60 -2.46 6.56
N HIS A 30 10.90 -3.57 6.83
CA HIS A 30 10.40 -4.46 5.79
C HIS A 30 8.95 -4.17 5.40
N ASN A 31 8.21 -3.40 6.19
CA ASN A 31 6.80 -3.08 6.00
C ASN A 31 6.59 -1.60 5.63
N VAL A 32 7.50 -1.02 4.85
CA VAL A 32 7.47 0.42 4.52
C VAL A 32 7.20 0.62 3.03
N ILE A 33 6.27 1.52 2.73
CA ILE A 33 6.05 2.12 1.41
C ILE A 33 6.48 3.58 1.50
N THR A 34 7.25 4.05 0.51
CA THR A 34 7.47 5.47 0.30
C THR A 34 6.63 5.94 -0.88
N VAL A 35 6.16 7.18 -0.83
CA VAL A 35 5.37 7.80 -1.89
C VAL A 35 5.90 9.20 -2.14
N ASP A 36 6.16 9.50 -3.40
CA ASP A 36 6.55 10.81 -3.92
C ASP A 36 5.77 11.10 -5.19
N SER A 37 5.71 12.37 -5.57
CA SER A 37 5.25 12.76 -6.91
C SER A 37 6.01 11.98 -7.99
N TYR A 38 5.28 11.63 -9.04
CA TYR A 38 5.75 10.80 -10.14
C TYR A 38 5.68 11.54 -11.47
N GLY A 39 6.65 11.27 -12.33
CA GLY A 39 6.76 11.87 -13.66
C GLY A 39 7.72 13.06 -13.70
N ASN A 40 7.92 13.59 -14.91
CA ASN A 40 8.84 14.71 -15.18
C ASN A 40 8.08 16.05 -15.31
N GLU A 41 6.76 16.02 -15.23
CA GLU A 41 5.92 17.21 -15.34
C GLU A 41 5.97 18.01 -14.02
N THR A 42 6.12 19.33 -14.11
CA THR A 42 6.02 20.21 -12.95
C THR A 42 4.56 20.51 -12.68
N LEU A 43 3.98 19.76 -11.74
CA LEU A 43 2.59 19.91 -11.31
C LEU A 43 2.50 20.85 -10.09
N PRO A 44 1.37 21.55 -9.92
CA PRO A 44 1.23 22.57 -8.88
C PRO A 44 1.11 22.01 -7.46
N VAL A 45 0.88 20.71 -7.30
CA VAL A 45 0.92 20.01 -6.02
C VAL A 45 2.02 18.95 -6.08
N GLU A 46 2.91 18.97 -5.10
CA GLU A 46 4.02 18.04 -4.99
C GLU A 46 3.95 17.25 -3.69
N ILE A 47 4.03 15.92 -3.79
CA ILE A 47 4.07 15.00 -2.66
C ILE A 47 5.51 14.59 -2.45
N ARG A 48 6.02 14.71 -1.21
CA ARG A 48 7.39 14.35 -0.88
C ARG A 48 7.44 13.52 0.40
N ASN A 49 8.30 12.50 0.38
CA ASN A 49 8.72 11.70 1.52
C ASN A 49 7.56 11.15 2.36
N ILE A 50 6.42 10.82 1.74
CA ILE A 50 5.34 10.15 2.45
C ILE A 50 5.83 8.75 2.80
N ARG A 51 5.84 8.43 4.09
CA ARG A 51 6.27 7.13 4.60
C ARG A 51 5.08 6.42 5.25
N ILE A 52 4.69 5.30 4.69
CA ILE A 52 3.55 4.50 5.15
C ILE A 52 4.09 3.19 5.69
N HIS A 53 3.75 2.86 6.93
CA HIS A 53 3.97 1.53 7.48
C HIS A 53 2.74 0.66 7.22
N VAL A 54 2.95 -0.57 6.80
CA VAL A 54 1.90 -1.52 6.42
C VAL A 54 1.79 -2.61 7.48
N TYR A 55 0.56 -2.91 7.89
CA TYR A 55 0.27 -3.94 8.88
C TYR A 55 -0.87 -4.85 8.41
N ASP A 56 -0.87 -6.07 8.92
CA ASP A 56 -1.98 -7.00 8.77
C ASP A 56 -3.15 -6.66 9.71
N HIS A 57 -4.23 -7.44 9.63
CA HIS A 57 -5.42 -7.25 10.46
C HIS A 57 -5.12 -7.24 11.99
N ASP A 58 -4.09 -7.95 12.44
CA ASP A 58 -3.67 -8.03 13.85
C ASP A 58 -2.69 -6.90 14.25
N MET A 59 -2.50 -5.89 13.39
CA MET A 59 -1.50 -4.83 13.57
C MET A 59 -0.05 -5.34 13.66
N LYS A 60 0.27 -6.48 13.01
CA LYS A 60 1.65 -6.96 12.87
C LYS A 60 2.25 -6.43 11.57
N PRO A 61 3.56 -6.10 11.55
CA PRO A 61 4.24 -5.65 10.33
C PRO A 61 4.06 -6.64 9.19
N SER A 62 3.51 -6.18 8.07
CA SER A 62 3.24 -7.06 6.92
C SER A 62 4.38 -7.01 5.91
N CYS A 63 5.01 -8.16 5.65
CA CYS A 63 6.02 -8.31 4.61
C CYS A 63 6.08 -9.74 4.07
N TYR A 64 6.59 -9.85 2.85
CA TYR A 64 6.86 -11.10 2.15
C TYR A 64 8.32 -11.09 1.68
N LYS A 65 9.10 -12.10 2.06
CA LYS A 65 10.55 -12.18 1.76
C LYS A 65 11.29 -10.88 2.09
N ARG A 66 11.03 -10.29 3.27
CA ARG A 66 11.58 -9.00 3.76
C ARG A 66 11.23 -7.76 2.92
N LYS A 67 10.27 -7.85 2.01
CA LYS A 67 9.75 -6.73 1.24
C LYS A 67 8.32 -6.45 1.66
N VAL A 68 7.90 -5.19 1.61
CA VAL A 68 6.55 -4.80 2.01
C VAL A 68 5.51 -5.60 1.23
N ASN A 69 4.49 -6.06 1.93
CA ASN A 69 3.39 -6.84 1.38
C ASN A 69 2.10 -6.27 1.94
N VAL A 70 1.18 -5.84 1.09
CA VAL A 70 -0.13 -5.35 1.53
C VAL A 70 -1.09 -6.52 1.60
N VAL A 71 -1.71 -6.72 2.76
CA VAL A 71 -2.77 -7.71 2.95
C VAL A 71 -4.08 -7.01 3.28
N MET A 72 -5.20 -7.62 2.91
CA MET A 72 -6.54 -7.11 3.18
C MET A 72 -7.35 -8.17 3.92
N PRO A 73 -8.06 -7.81 5.02
CA PRO A 73 -8.01 -6.51 5.69
C PRO A 73 -6.65 -6.25 6.35
N GLY A 74 -6.34 -4.98 6.62
CA GLY A 74 -5.06 -4.55 7.16
C GLY A 74 -5.04 -3.06 7.51
N TRP A 75 -3.85 -2.50 7.71
CA TRP A 75 -3.71 -1.09 8.09
C TRP A 75 -2.55 -0.40 7.39
N PHE A 76 -2.78 0.86 7.04
CA PHE A 76 -1.75 1.81 6.66
C PHE A 76 -1.57 2.82 7.77
N VAL A 77 -0.35 2.98 8.28
CA VAL A 77 0.01 4.01 9.26
C VAL A 77 0.98 4.97 8.61
N ILE A 78 0.51 6.18 8.30
CA ILE A 78 1.33 7.26 7.77
C ILE A 78 2.23 7.77 8.91
N LYS A 79 3.54 7.81 8.69
CA LYS A 79 4.53 8.21 9.72
C LYS A 79 5.15 9.57 9.47
N SER A 80 5.25 9.97 8.20
CA SER A 80 5.81 11.24 7.79
C SER A 80 5.37 11.55 6.37
N GLY A 81 5.57 12.80 5.96
CA GLY A 81 5.27 13.25 4.61
C GLY A 81 4.90 14.72 4.57
N GLU A 82 5.04 15.29 3.38
CA GLU A 82 4.65 16.66 3.09
C GLU A 82 3.97 16.77 1.72
N VAL A 83 3.03 17.69 1.63
CA VAL A 83 2.33 18.07 0.41
C VAL A 83 2.54 19.57 0.20
N ASP A 84 3.26 19.94 -0.84
CA ASP A 84 3.54 21.33 -1.21
C ASP A 84 2.55 21.76 -2.30
N THR A 85 1.62 22.64 -1.93
CA THR A 85 0.58 23.16 -2.80
C THR A 85 0.93 24.59 -3.22
N SER A 86 1.27 24.81 -4.48
CA SER A 86 1.77 26.11 -4.99
C SER A 86 0.69 27.20 -5.15
N ARG A 87 -0.58 26.81 -5.26
CA ARG A 87 -1.74 27.70 -5.43
C ARG A 87 -2.99 27.06 -4.84
N ASP A 88 -4.02 27.86 -4.59
CA ASP A 88 -5.31 27.34 -4.12
C ASP A 88 -6.04 26.54 -5.22
N PHE A 89 -6.82 25.55 -4.79
CA PHE A 89 -7.71 24.71 -5.59
C PHE A 89 -9.05 24.49 -4.88
N ASP A 90 -10.00 23.87 -5.58
CA ASP A 90 -11.27 23.43 -4.99
C ASP A 90 -11.52 21.94 -5.27
N VAL A 91 -10.64 21.08 -4.75
CA VAL A 91 -10.76 19.62 -4.89
C VAL A 91 -12.00 19.04 -4.20
N VAL A 92 -12.64 19.80 -3.31
CA VAL A 92 -13.92 19.40 -2.71
C VAL A 92 -15.04 19.49 -3.75
N LYS A 93 -14.99 20.52 -4.62
CA LYS A 93 -15.99 20.74 -5.65
C LYS A 93 -15.76 19.89 -6.90
N ASP A 94 -14.52 19.75 -7.36
CA ASP A 94 -14.21 19.13 -8.65
C ASP A 94 -12.96 18.24 -8.66
N GLY A 95 -12.54 17.76 -7.48
CA GLY A 95 -11.40 16.86 -7.34
C GLY A 95 -11.68 15.49 -7.94
N ALA A 96 -11.24 15.27 -9.17
CA ALA A 96 -11.35 13.99 -9.87
C ALA A 96 -10.07 13.16 -9.66
N VAL A 97 -10.20 11.93 -9.17
CA VAL A 97 -9.11 10.98 -8.98
C VAL A 97 -9.14 9.97 -10.13
N SER A 98 -8.00 9.77 -10.77
CA SER A 98 -7.80 8.75 -11.80
C SER A 98 -6.66 7.83 -11.42
N VAL A 99 -6.98 6.55 -11.33
CA VAL A 99 -6.07 5.48 -10.88
C VAL A 99 -5.62 4.67 -12.09
N SER A 100 -4.33 4.35 -12.14
CA SER A 100 -3.74 3.35 -13.03
C SER A 100 -3.12 2.24 -12.18
N VAL A 101 -3.56 1.01 -12.42
CA VAL A 101 -3.10 -0.17 -11.68
C VAL A 101 -2.71 -1.23 -12.70
N ALA A 102 -1.51 -1.78 -12.56
CA ALA A 102 -1.09 -2.98 -13.28
C ALA A 102 -0.79 -4.11 -12.28
N LEU A 103 -1.15 -5.34 -12.63
CA LEU A 103 -0.86 -6.57 -11.90
C LEU A 103 -0.03 -7.48 -12.79
N ASP A 104 1.20 -7.77 -12.37
CA ASP A 104 2.15 -8.66 -13.07
C ASP A 104 2.34 -8.33 -14.57
N GLY A 105 2.11 -7.07 -14.95
CA GLY A 105 2.27 -6.56 -16.31
C GLY A 105 0.96 -6.21 -17.02
N ASP A 106 -0.16 -6.76 -16.57
CA ASP A 106 -1.48 -6.53 -17.16
C ASP A 106 -2.19 -5.35 -16.50
N HIS A 107 -2.87 -4.52 -17.30
CA HIS A 107 -3.61 -3.36 -16.78
C HIS A 107 -4.94 -3.80 -16.19
N ILE A 108 -5.20 -3.33 -14.97
CA ILE A 108 -6.50 -3.45 -14.29
C ILE A 108 -7.26 -2.14 -14.47
N CYS A 109 -6.58 -1.02 -14.20
CA CYS A 109 -7.04 0.32 -14.49
C CYS A 109 -5.96 1.04 -15.30
N LEU A 110 -6.36 1.81 -16.32
CA LEU A 110 -5.46 2.66 -17.10
C LEU A 110 -6.04 4.08 -17.19
N ASN A 111 -5.39 5.02 -16.51
CA ASN A 111 -5.72 6.44 -16.49
C ASN A 111 -7.18 6.71 -16.09
N GLY A 112 -7.65 6.01 -15.06
CA GLY A 112 -9.02 6.13 -14.58
C GLY A 112 -10.04 5.24 -15.28
N HIS A 113 -9.64 4.50 -16.32
CA HIS A 113 -10.53 3.57 -17.00
C HIS A 113 -10.27 2.13 -16.59
N SER A 114 -11.32 1.35 -16.37
CA SER A 114 -11.20 -0.08 -16.15
C SER A 114 -10.86 -0.80 -17.45
N ASP A 115 -9.80 -1.61 -17.42
CA ASP A 115 -9.41 -2.47 -18.54
C ASP A 115 -9.90 -3.93 -18.34
N MET A 116 -10.46 -4.24 -17.17
CA MET A 116 -11.01 -5.55 -16.84
C MET A 116 -12.51 -5.48 -16.57
N PHE A 117 -13.30 -6.35 -17.22
CA PHE A 117 -14.76 -6.35 -17.07
C PHE A 117 -15.26 -6.56 -15.63
N ILE A 118 -14.46 -7.21 -14.78
CA ILE A 118 -14.80 -7.46 -13.37
C ILE A 118 -14.56 -6.26 -12.46
N VAL A 119 -13.82 -5.25 -12.93
CA VAL A 119 -13.47 -4.07 -12.14
C VAL A 119 -14.42 -2.92 -12.53
N PRO A 120 -15.27 -2.43 -11.61
CA PRO A 120 -16.12 -1.28 -11.89
C PRO A 120 -15.30 -0.01 -12.14
N GLU A 121 -15.77 0.82 -13.06
CA GLU A 121 -15.13 2.11 -13.38
C GLU A 121 -14.95 2.99 -12.14
N SER A 122 -15.88 2.91 -11.18
CA SER A 122 -15.82 3.66 -9.92
C SER A 122 -14.63 3.31 -9.03
N LEU A 123 -13.93 2.20 -9.27
CA LEU A 123 -12.67 1.86 -8.60
C LEU A 123 -11.45 2.48 -9.29
N CYS A 124 -11.57 2.78 -10.59
CA CYS A 124 -10.52 3.41 -11.37
C CYS A 124 -10.66 4.95 -11.37
N ASN A 125 -11.89 5.48 -11.32
CA ASN A 125 -12.18 6.91 -11.33
C ASN A 125 -13.26 7.26 -10.31
N PHE A 126 -12.93 8.17 -9.40
CA PHE A 126 -13.81 8.60 -8.32
C PHE A 126 -13.47 10.02 -7.85
N GLU A 127 -14.37 10.61 -7.06
CA GLU A 127 -14.15 11.95 -6.48
C GLU A 127 -13.28 11.87 -5.23
N MET A 128 -12.37 12.83 -5.04
CA MET A 128 -11.42 12.84 -3.90
C MET A 128 -12.13 12.82 -2.54
N SER A 129 -13.28 13.49 -2.45
CA SER A 129 -14.16 13.57 -1.27
C SER A 129 -14.81 12.23 -0.90
N SER A 130 -14.84 11.24 -1.80
CA SER A 130 -15.37 9.91 -1.52
C SER A 130 -14.42 9.05 -0.68
N PHE A 131 -13.12 9.38 -0.69
CA PHE A 131 -12.08 8.61 -0.01
C PHE A 131 -11.47 9.36 1.17
N PHE A 132 -11.24 10.66 1.03
CA PHE A 132 -10.66 11.48 2.10
C PHE A 132 -11.72 12.30 2.82
N PRO A 133 -11.63 12.45 4.16
CA PRO A 133 -12.49 13.36 4.90
C PRO A 133 -12.41 14.78 4.33
N VAL A 134 -13.57 15.42 4.20
CA VAL A 134 -13.71 16.76 3.59
C VAL A 134 -12.76 17.79 4.21
N ASP A 135 -12.50 17.71 5.51
CA ASP A 135 -11.61 18.64 6.21
C ASP A 135 -10.13 18.51 5.80
N ILE A 136 -9.71 17.30 5.41
CA ILE A 136 -8.38 17.06 4.84
C ILE A 136 -8.31 17.67 3.44
N CYS A 137 -9.32 17.43 2.60
CA CYS A 137 -9.41 18.03 1.27
C CYS A 137 -9.34 19.57 1.35
N LYS A 138 -10.09 20.18 2.28
CA LYS A 138 -10.07 21.63 2.54
C LYS A 138 -8.71 22.16 2.97
N THR A 139 -7.89 21.35 3.61
CA THR A 139 -6.55 21.78 4.03
C THR A 139 -5.59 21.67 2.86
N LEU A 140 -5.57 20.51 2.19
CA LEU A 140 -4.67 20.25 1.06
C LEU A 140 -4.94 21.16 -0.16
N GLN A 141 -6.16 21.68 -0.30
CA GLN A 141 -6.50 22.62 -1.37
C GLN A 141 -5.93 24.03 -1.18
N GLN A 142 -5.48 24.38 0.04
CA GLN A 142 -4.90 25.69 0.33
C GLN A 142 -3.44 25.73 -0.11
N LYS A 143 -2.98 26.88 -0.59
CA LYS A 143 -1.57 27.13 -0.88
C LYS A 143 -0.74 27.00 0.39
N GLY A 144 0.35 26.26 0.31
CA GLY A 144 1.31 26.10 1.40
C GLY A 144 1.92 24.71 1.47
N LEU A 145 2.84 24.55 2.41
CA LEU A 145 3.43 23.27 2.77
C LEU A 145 2.61 22.63 3.89
N HIS A 146 1.91 21.54 3.57
CA HIS A 146 1.10 20.78 4.50
C HIS A 146 1.88 19.57 4.99
N THR A 147 2.09 19.47 6.29
CA THR A 147 2.78 18.31 6.90
C THR A 147 1.79 17.40 7.60
N LEU A 148 2.15 16.12 7.77
CA LEU A 148 1.31 15.19 8.55
C LEU A 148 0.97 15.75 9.94
N LYS A 149 1.95 16.36 10.62
CA LYS A 149 1.78 16.96 11.95
C LYS A 149 0.76 18.11 11.95
N GLU A 150 0.74 18.90 10.89
CA GLU A 150 -0.27 19.95 10.73
C GLU A 150 -1.66 19.35 10.59
N LEU A 151 -1.83 18.34 9.72
CA LEU A 151 -3.12 17.68 9.49
C LEU A 151 -3.66 17.00 10.76
N GLU A 152 -2.79 16.33 11.52
CA GLU A 152 -3.15 15.72 12.81
C GLU A 152 -3.63 16.78 13.80
N THR A 153 -2.95 17.92 13.88
CA THR A 153 -3.25 18.98 14.86
C THR A 153 -4.49 19.81 14.48
N LYS A 154 -4.63 20.14 13.19
CA LYS A 154 -5.68 21.05 12.68
C LYS A 154 -7.00 20.33 12.40
N ASN A 155 -6.92 19.09 11.94
CA ASN A 155 -8.10 18.35 11.45
C ASN A 155 -8.43 17.12 12.29
N ALA A 156 -7.73 16.90 13.42
CA ALA A 156 -7.80 15.67 14.20
C ALA A 156 -7.63 14.41 13.32
N PHE A 157 -6.76 14.51 12.31
CA PHE A 157 -6.54 13.46 11.35
C PHE A 157 -5.96 12.21 12.04
N ASN A 158 -6.60 11.06 11.81
CA ASN A 158 -6.01 9.78 12.20
C ASN A 158 -5.08 9.30 11.08
N ALA A 159 -3.78 9.33 11.33
CA ALA A 159 -2.77 8.82 10.41
C ALA A 159 -2.80 7.29 10.22
N THR A 160 -3.70 6.59 10.94
CA THR A 160 -3.97 5.16 10.77
C THR A 160 -5.23 4.99 9.93
N LEU A 161 -5.05 4.45 8.72
CA LEU A 161 -6.09 4.15 7.76
C LEU A 161 -6.34 2.64 7.73
N GLU A 162 -7.61 2.25 7.85
CA GLU A 162 -8.01 0.86 7.73
C GLU A 162 -8.09 0.45 6.26
N LEU A 163 -7.49 -0.69 5.91
CA LEU A 163 -7.70 -1.33 4.63
C LEU A 163 -8.89 -2.28 4.76
N PRO A 164 -9.97 -2.07 3.98
CA PRO A 164 -11.14 -2.93 4.06
C PRO A 164 -10.80 -4.36 3.65
N ALA A 165 -11.66 -5.29 4.03
CA ALA A 165 -11.60 -6.64 3.47
C ALA A 165 -11.73 -6.57 1.94
N SER A 166 -10.99 -7.44 1.26
CA SER A 166 -11.05 -7.53 -0.20
C SER A 166 -12.49 -7.82 -0.65
N PRO A 167 -12.99 -7.12 -1.69
CA PRO A 167 -14.31 -7.40 -2.24
C PRO A 167 -14.39 -8.87 -2.61
N SER A 168 -15.46 -9.55 -2.19
CA SER A 168 -15.69 -10.95 -2.57
C SER A 168 -16.62 -11.00 -3.77
N PHE A 169 -16.20 -11.67 -4.85
CA PHE A 169 -17.06 -11.95 -5.99
C PHE A 169 -17.25 -13.46 -6.10
N LEU A 170 -18.51 -13.92 -6.09
CA LEU A 170 -18.87 -15.35 -6.14
C LEU A 170 -18.22 -16.20 -5.02
N GLY A 171 -18.05 -15.61 -3.83
CA GLY A 171 -17.46 -16.30 -2.68
C GLY A 171 -15.93 -16.41 -2.70
N ILE A 172 -15.27 -15.80 -3.70
CA ILE A 172 -13.81 -15.71 -3.78
C ILE A 172 -13.41 -14.26 -3.52
N SER A 173 -12.46 -14.04 -2.63
CA SER A 173 -11.87 -12.73 -2.38
C SER A 173 -11.10 -12.28 -3.62
N LEU A 174 -11.38 -11.07 -4.11
CA LEU A 174 -10.71 -10.50 -5.29
C LEU A 174 -9.19 -10.50 -5.12
N LEU A 175 -8.71 -10.25 -3.90
CA LEU A 175 -7.29 -10.23 -3.59
C LEU A 175 -6.69 -11.62 -3.45
N ASP A 176 -7.49 -12.67 -3.21
CA ASP A 176 -7.02 -14.06 -3.31
C ASP A 176 -6.84 -14.50 -4.76
N VAL A 177 -7.67 -13.98 -5.67
CA VAL A 177 -7.53 -14.19 -7.12
C VAL A 177 -6.41 -13.33 -7.71
N MET A 178 -6.22 -12.13 -7.17
CA MET A 178 -5.33 -11.11 -7.70
C MET A 178 -4.13 -10.85 -6.78
N LYS A 179 -3.54 -11.90 -6.21
CA LYS A 179 -2.24 -11.78 -5.52
C LYS A 179 -1.16 -11.54 -6.56
N GLY A 180 -0.17 -10.72 -6.24
CA GLY A 180 0.96 -10.51 -7.16
C GLY A 180 1.72 -9.22 -6.94
N ASN A 181 2.40 -8.78 -8.00
CA ASN A 181 3.16 -7.53 -8.02
C ASN A 181 2.34 -6.44 -8.69
N TYR A 182 1.95 -5.46 -7.89
CA TYR A 182 1.17 -4.32 -8.32
C TYR A 182 2.05 -3.13 -8.65
N ARG A 183 1.68 -2.36 -9.67
CA ARG A 183 2.18 -1.00 -9.87
C ARG A 183 1.01 -0.05 -9.87
N ILE A 184 1.03 0.91 -8.95
CA ILE A 184 -0.08 1.83 -8.72
C ILE A 184 0.40 3.25 -8.97
N LYS A 185 -0.35 3.96 -9.81
CA LYS A 185 -0.18 5.39 -10.07
C LYS A 185 -1.52 6.07 -9.90
N ILE A 186 -1.52 7.21 -9.21
CA ILE A 186 -2.72 7.99 -8.95
C ILE A 186 -2.46 9.40 -9.45
N SER A 187 -3.45 9.95 -10.15
CA SER A 187 -3.47 11.36 -10.53
C SER A 187 -4.74 12.01 -10.00
N ILE A 188 -4.63 13.27 -9.60
CA ILE A 188 -5.77 14.06 -9.16
C ILE A 188 -5.84 15.28 -10.07
N ALA A 189 -7.05 15.61 -10.51
CA ALA A 189 -7.36 16.79 -11.28
C ALA A 189 -8.33 17.70 -10.51
N SER A 190 -8.20 19.00 -10.71
CA SER A 190 -9.13 20.03 -10.27
C SER A 190 -9.16 21.12 -11.35
N GLU A 191 -10.29 21.80 -11.52
CA GLU A 191 -10.52 22.78 -12.59
C GLU A 191 -10.27 22.18 -14.00
N GLY A 192 -10.53 20.87 -14.14
CA GLY A 192 -10.30 20.11 -15.38
C GLY A 192 -8.83 19.90 -15.76
N LYS A 193 -7.87 20.16 -14.86
CA LYS A 193 -6.44 19.99 -15.09
C LYS A 193 -5.82 19.08 -14.04
N LYS A 194 -4.86 18.25 -14.45
CA LYS A 194 -4.06 17.44 -13.51
C LYS A 194 -3.27 18.38 -12.59
N ILE A 195 -3.39 18.18 -11.28
CA ILE A 195 -2.73 19.00 -10.25
C ILE A 195 -1.64 18.23 -9.50
N VAL A 196 -1.73 16.90 -9.45
CA VAL A 196 -0.72 16.01 -8.88
C VAL A 196 -0.78 14.65 -9.56
N GLU A 197 0.36 13.97 -9.60
CA GLU A 197 0.51 12.58 -9.99
C GLU A 197 1.57 11.96 -9.08
N PHE A 198 1.29 10.78 -8.52
CA PHE A 198 2.19 10.07 -7.61
C PHE A 198 2.07 8.56 -7.79
N ALA A 199 3.12 7.85 -7.41
CA ALA A 199 3.20 6.39 -7.54
C ALA A 199 3.38 5.72 -6.18
N LEU A 200 2.78 4.54 -6.02
CA LEU A 200 2.91 3.71 -4.83
C LEU A 200 3.49 2.35 -5.24
N PRO A 201 4.75 2.05 -4.87
CA PRO A 201 5.73 2.88 -4.15
C PRO A 201 6.36 3.95 -5.07
N THR A 202 7.17 4.83 -4.48
CA THR A 202 8.02 5.80 -5.20
C THR A 202 8.71 5.15 -6.39
N GLY A 203 8.71 5.86 -7.52
CA GLY A 203 9.34 5.39 -8.76
C GLY A 203 8.53 4.36 -9.55
N TYR A 204 7.27 4.11 -9.19
CA TYR A 204 6.38 3.19 -9.90
C TYR A 204 6.96 1.76 -9.95
N THR A 205 7.37 1.29 -8.78
CA THR A 205 7.96 -0.03 -8.58
C THR A 205 6.92 -1.05 -8.12
N ASP A 206 7.31 -2.33 -8.10
CA ASP A 206 6.42 -3.42 -7.70
C ASP A 206 6.08 -3.37 -6.20
N LEU A 207 4.82 -3.19 -5.88
CA LEU A 207 4.21 -3.39 -4.56
C LEU A 207 3.62 -4.79 -4.47
N LYS A 208 4.08 -5.60 -3.52
CA LYS A 208 3.49 -6.93 -3.30
C LYS A 208 2.16 -6.78 -2.59
N MET A 209 1.15 -7.50 -3.07
CA MET A 209 -0.15 -7.55 -2.41
C MET A 209 -0.62 -9.01 -2.33
N GLY A 210 -1.08 -9.40 -1.14
CA GLY A 210 -1.71 -10.68 -0.87
C GLY A 210 -0.79 -11.90 -0.79
N LEU A 211 0.53 -11.74 -0.97
CA LEU A 211 1.45 -12.88 -0.99
C LEU A 211 1.64 -13.48 0.42
N ASN A 212 1.72 -14.80 0.49
CA ASN A 212 2.00 -15.56 1.70
C ASN A 212 3.11 -16.61 1.43
N GLU A 213 3.78 -17.09 2.49
CA GLU A 213 4.91 -18.04 2.34
C GLU A 213 4.52 -19.39 1.69
N LYS A 214 3.23 -19.73 1.61
CA LYS A 214 2.75 -20.95 0.93
C LYS A 214 2.57 -20.76 -0.57
N ASP A 215 2.53 -19.52 -1.07
CA ASP A 215 2.40 -19.21 -2.50
C ASP A 215 3.71 -19.51 -3.28
N ASP A 216 4.76 -19.99 -2.61
CA ASP A 216 6.03 -20.41 -3.22
C ASP A 216 6.12 -21.92 -3.54
N GLU A 217 5.12 -22.74 -3.21
CA GLU A 217 5.18 -24.20 -3.39
C GLU A 217 4.89 -24.71 -4.81
N ASP A 218 4.95 -23.85 -5.84
CA ASP A 218 4.77 -24.23 -7.26
C ASP A 218 6.08 -24.58 -7.99
#